data_AF-A0A3S1H596-F1
#
_entry.id   AF-A0A3S1H596-F1
#
_cell.length_a   1.000
_cell.length_b   1.000
_cell.length_c   1.000
_cell.angle_alpha   90.00
_cell.angle_beta   90.00
_cell.angle_gamma   90.00
#
_symmetry.space_group_name_H-M   'P 1'
#
loop_
_entity.id
_entity.type
_entity.pdbx_description
1 polymer ?
#
loop_
_entity_poly.entity_id
_entity_poly.type
_entity_poly.pdbx_seq_one_letter_code
_entity_poly.pdbx_strand_id
1 'polypeptide(L)' 'VVDVDLLGDRHLRLQHKVNDGILLEDASRDATLRHIRRLWGYEVSLAAMDAETGATIHERSTSQIAG' A
#
# COMPACT_ATOMS: atom_id res chain seq x y z
N VAL A 1 -1.54 5.94 -7.28
CA VAL A 1 -0.31 5.17 -7.61
C VAL A 1 0.81 6.18 -7.70
N VAL A 2 1.86 6.00 -6.91
CA VAL A 2 2.89 7.04 -6.74
C VAL A 2 4.14 6.76 -7.56
N ASP A 3 4.42 5.49 -7.86
CA ASP A 3 5.54 5.12 -8.71
C ASP A 3 5.38 3.71 -9.28
N VAL A 4 6.03 3.45 -10.41
CA VAL A 4 6.14 2.14 -11.06
C VAL A 4 7.59 1.97 -11.49
N ASP A 5 8.35 1.16 -10.75
CA ASP A 5 9.73 0.85 -11.13
C ASP A 5 9.74 -0.31 -12.13
N LEU A 6 9.94 0.00 -13.41
CA LEU A 6 10.00 -0.97 -14.50
C LEU A 6 11.38 -1.60 -14.68
N LEU A 7 12.41 -1.14 -13.95
CA LEU A 7 13.82 -1.43 -14.25
C LEU A 7 14.50 -2.46 -13.34
N GLY A 8 13.91 -2.83 -12.19
CA GLY A 8 14.55 -3.76 -11.24
C GLY A 8 13.61 -4.81 -10.67
N ASP A 9 12.72 -4.41 -9.75
CA ASP A 9 11.95 -5.35 -8.91
C ASP A 9 10.43 -5.33 -9.14
N ARG A 10 9.93 -4.50 -10.09
CA ARG A 10 8.51 -4.42 -10.49
C ARG A 10 7.53 -4.20 -9.32
N HIS A 11 7.90 -3.38 -8.35
CA HIS A 11 7.06 -3.12 -7.16
C HIS A 11 6.06 -1.98 -7.38
N LEU A 12 4.79 -2.17 -7.02
CA LEU A 12 3.77 -1.12 -7.04
C LEU A 12 3.60 -0.48 -5.66
N ARG A 13 3.89 0.82 -5.55
CA ARG A 13 3.75 1.58 -4.30
C ARG A 13 2.48 2.43 -4.30
N LEU A 14 1.59 2.14 -3.37
CA LEU A 14 0.37 2.87 -3.10
C LEU A 14 0.55 3.73 -1.85
N GLN A 15 -0.06 4.90 -1.86
CA GLN A 15 -0.15 5.77 -0.69
C GLN A 15 -1.61 6.10 -0.47
N HIS A 16 -2.07 5.98 0.77
CA HIS A 16 -3.34 6.55 1.19
C HIS A 16 -3.09 7.65 2.21
N LYS A 17 -3.79 8.76 2.07
CA LYS A 17 -3.73 9.87 3.03
C LYS A 17 -4.71 9.60 4.16
N VAL A 18 -4.20 9.50 5.38
CA VAL A 18 -5.01 9.41 6.60
C VAL A 18 -5.50 10.82 6.91
N ASN A 19 -6.82 11.01 6.84
CA ASN A 19 -7.48 12.22 7.33
C ASN A 19 -8.24 11.84 8.60
N ASP A 20 -8.17 12.70 9.61
CA ASP A 20 -8.85 12.52 10.90
C ASP A 20 -8.53 11.22 11.65
N GLY A 21 -7.33 10.65 11.44
CA GLY A 21 -6.89 9.42 12.12
C GLY A 21 -7.63 8.14 11.68
N ILE A 22 -8.49 8.21 10.66
CA ILE A 22 -9.23 7.05 10.17
C ILE A 22 -8.30 6.18 9.32
N LEU A 23 -7.85 5.07 9.89
CA LEU A 23 -7.13 4.02 9.19
C LEU A 23 -8.10 3.14 8.40
N LEU A 24 -7.61 2.59 7.28
CA LEU A 24 -8.30 1.50 6.61
C LEU A 24 -8.34 0.30 7.55
N GLU A 25 -9.53 -0.30 7.70
CA GLU A 25 -9.70 -1.55 8.41
C GLU A 25 -8.76 -2.62 7.84
N ASP A 26 -8.04 -3.32 8.72
CA ASP A 26 -6.97 -4.23 8.34
C ASP A 26 -7.39 -5.31 7.34
N ALA A 27 -8.58 -5.90 7.53
CA ALA A 27 -9.12 -6.95 6.65
C ALA A 27 -9.48 -6.40 5.26
N SER A 28 -10.13 -5.24 5.22
CA SER A 28 -10.48 -4.55 3.98
C SER A 28 -9.23 -4.09 3.23
N ARG A 29 -8.24 -3.53 3.93
CA ARG A 29 -6.91 -3.18 3.41
C ARG A 29 -6.21 -4.39 2.77
N ASP A 30 -6.27 -5.55 3.42
CA ASP A 30 -5.65 -6.78 2.90
C ASP A 30 -6.35 -7.38 1.71
N ALA A 31 -7.68 -7.31 1.69
CA ALA A 31 -8.45 -7.67 0.50
C ALA A 31 -8.06 -6.78 -0.69
N THR A 32 -7.96 -5.45 -0.47
CA THR A 32 -7.53 -4.50 -1.50
C THR A 32 -6.11 -4.79 -1.98
N LEU A 33 -5.14 -4.95 -1.08
CA LEU A 33 -3.75 -5.25 -1.44
C LEU A 33 -3.60 -6.57 -2.22
N ARG A 34 -4.29 -7.63 -1.79
CA ARG A 34 -4.31 -8.91 -2.53
C ARG A 34 -4.94 -8.77 -3.91
N HIS A 35 -6.04 -8.03 -4.02
CA HIS A 35 -6.70 -7.78 -5.29
C HIS A 35 -5.79 -7.01 -6.26
N ILE A 36 -5.15 -5.94 -5.78
CA ILE A 36 -4.23 -5.14 -6.60
C ILE A 36 -3.01 -5.96 -7.02
N ARG A 37 -2.42 -6.77 -6.14
CA ARG A 37 -1.34 -7.70 -6.51
C ARG A 37 -1.75 -8.68 -7.59
N ARG A 38 -2.97 -9.21 -7.53
CA ARG A 38 -3.48 -10.12 -8.58
C ARG A 38 -3.57 -9.42 -9.95
N LEU A 39 -3.92 -8.14 -9.97
CA LEU A 39 -4.00 -7.35 -11.21
C LEU A 39 -2.61 -6.93 -11.72
N TRP A 40 -1.72 -6.54 -10.82
CA TRP A 40 -0.39 -6.02 -11.15
C TRP A 40 0.63 -7.13 -11.45
N GLY A 41 0.51 -8.29 -10.80
CA GLY A 41 1.37 -9.45 -11.00
C GLY A 41 2.67 -9.46 -10.18
N TYR A 42 2.93 -8.41 -9.40
CA TYR A 42 4.15 -8.25 -8.58
C TYR A 42 3.82 -7.74 -7.18
N GLU A 43 4.85 -7.49 -6.38
CA GLU A 43 4.71 -6.97 -5.03
C GLU A 43 4.02 -5.60 -5.02
N VAL A 44 3.14 -5.42 -4.03
CA VAL A 44 2.42 -4.17 -3.80
C VAL A 44 2.61 -3.77 -2.34
N SER A 45 2.99 -2.51 -2.10
CA SER A 45 2.94 -1.92 -0.76
C SER A 45 1.97 -0.75 -0.71
N LEU A 46 1.38 -0.55 0.47
CA LEU A 46 0.50 0.55 0.80
C LEU A 46 1.05 1.27 2.04
N ALA A 47 1.45 2.52 1.85
CA ALA A 47 1.83 3.42 2.92
C ALA A 47 0.65 4.30 3.34
N ALA A 48 0.36 4.33 4.63
CA ALA A 48 -0.48 5.31 5.28
C ALA A 48 0.36 6.56 5.52
N MET A 49 -0.03 7.67 4.91
CA MET A 49 0.63 8.97 5.09
C MET A 49 -0.29 9.92 5.82
N ASP A 50 0.25 10.64 6.79
CA ASP A 50 -0.43 11.73 7.45
C ASP A 50 -0.75 12.83 6.43
N ALA A 51 -2.01 13.26 6.36
CA ALA A 51 -2.44 14.22 5.35
C ALA A 51 -1.87 15.63 5.57
N GLU A 52 -1.53 15.98 6.82
CA GLU A 52 -1.09 17.31 7.23
C GLU A 52 0.44 17.46 7.15
N THR A 53 1.17 16.47 7.63
CA THR A 53 2.64 16.48 7.71
C THR A 53 3.31 15.73 6.55
N GLY A 54 2.57 14.88 5.82
CA GLY A 54 3.12 14.01 4.78
C GLY A 54 4.00 12.87 5.34
N ALA A 55 4.06 12.71 6.67
CA ALA A 55 4.85 11.66 7.29
C ALA A 55 4.24 10.27 7.04
N THR A 56 5.09 9.26 6.84
CA THR A 56 4.61 7.87 6.77
C THR A 56 4.29 7.38 8.18
N ILE A 57 3.01 7.07 8.42
CA ILE A 57 2.51 6.54 9.70
C ILE A 57 2.75 5.03 9.77
N HIS A 58 2.44 4.32 8.68
CA HIS A 58 2.52 2.86 8.63
C HIS A 58 2.68 2.40 7.18
N GLU A 59 3.38 1.29 6.93
CA GLU A 59 3.44 0.66 5.62
C GLU A 59 3.07 -0.83 5.73
N ARG A 60 2.29 -1.32 4.76
CA ARG A 60 2.00 -2.75 4.63
C ARG A 60 2.22 -3.23 3.21
N SER A 61 2.94 -4.33 3.03
CA SER A 61 3.19 -4.97 1.74
C SER A 61 2.51 -6.32 1.61
N THR A 62 2.33 -6.78 0.38
CA THR A 62 1.70 -8.08 0.09
C THR A 62 2.55 -9.27 0.51
N SER A 63 3.88 -9.12 0.61
CA SER A 63 4.77 -10.14 1.16
C SER A 63 4.53 -10.38 2.65
N GLN A 64 4.06 -9.35 3.38
CA GLN A 64 3.70 -9.43 4.80
C GLN A 64 2.26 -9.96 5.06
N ILE A 65 1.42 -10.07 4.02
CA ILE A 65 0.05 -10.61 4.12
C ILE A 65 0.03 -12.10 3.80
N ALA A 66 0.99 -12.58 3.01
CA ALA A 66 1.09 -13.98 2.62
C ALA A 66 1.68 -14.83 3.77
N GLY A 67 0.85 -15.14 4.76
CA GLY A 67 1.06 -16.13 5.81
C GLY A 67 -0.15 -17.04 5.94
#